data_AF-A0A846I2F0-F1
#
_entry.id   AF-A0A846I2F0-F1
#
_cell.length_a   1.000
_cell.length_b   1.000
_cell.length_c   1.000
_cell.angle_alpha   90.00
_cell.angle_beta   90.00
_cell.angle_gamma   90.00
#
_symmetry.space_group_name_H-M   'P 1'
#
loop_
_entity.id
_entity.type
_entity.pdbx_description
1 polymer ?
#
loop_
_entity_poly.entity_id
_entity_poly.type
_entity_poly.pdbx_seq_one_letter_code
_entity_poly.pdbx_strand_id
1 'polypeptide(L)'
;MDKLLTKKELAERWQVAEKTIDNWRESGILTPCTGIPAIRFSLQHIAELEGTKLERFSPIEKKRLEIENEKLKQENEQLKEIIANVLSETSKIVNL
;
A
#
# COMPACT_ATOMS: atom_id res chain seq x y z
N MET A 1 2.23 -9.27 14.37
CA MET A 1 1.98 -7.93 14.93
C MET A 1 3.22 -7.10 14.68
N ASP A 2 3.15 -6.13 13.77
CA ASP A 2 4.29 -5.27 13.49
C ASP A 2 4.65 -4.45 14.72
N LYS A 3 5.85 -4.68 15.24
CA LYS A 3 6.38 -3.95 16.39
C LYS A 3 6.59 -2.50 15.97
N LEU A 4 5.88 -1.56 16.62
CA LEU A 4 6.11 -0.14 16.42
C LEU A 4 7.35 0.31 17.17
N LEU A 5 8.18 1.12 16.52
CA LEU A 5 9.37 1.70 17.12
C LEU A 5 9.02 2.91 17.97
N THR A 6 9.62 2.97 19.15
CA THR A 6 9.65 4.18 19.96
C THR A 6 10.69 5.17 19.44
N LYS A 7 10.56 6.44 19.84
CA LYS A 7 11.57 7.46 19.59
C LYS A 7 12.98 7.04 20.02
N LYS A 8 13.10 6.40 21.19
CA LYS A 8 14.37 5.95 21.74
C LYS A 8 15.01 4.83 20.90
N GLU A 9 14.21 3.83 20.52
CA GLU A 9 14.68 2.75 19.65
C GLU A 9 15.10 3.26 18.27
N LEU A 10 14.40 4.27 17.73
CA LEU A 10 14.74 4.89 16.45
C LEU A 10 16.04 5.72 16.54
N ALA A 11 16.20 6.49 17.62
CA ALA A 11 17.40 7.26 17.89
C ALA A 11 18.64 6.36 18.03
N GLU A 12 18.50 5.24 18.74
CA GLU A 12 19.57 4.23 18.89
C GLU A 12 19.93 3.59 17.55
N ARG A 13 18.94 3.22 16.73
CA ARG A 13 19.15 2.62 15.40
C ARG A 13 19.95 3.51 14.45
N TRP A 14 19.69 4.80 14.46
CA TRP A 14 20.38 5.77 13.58
C TRP A 14 21.57 6.45 14.25
N GLN A 15 21.90 6.08 15.49
CA GLN A 15 22.98 6.68 16.27
C GLN A 15 22.85 8.23 16.36
N VAL A 16 21.62 8.72 16.47
CA VAL A 16 21.32 10.16 16.59
C VAL A 16 20.75 10.47 17.96
N ALA A 17 20.82 11.74 18.36
CA ALA A 17 20.15 12.20 19.56
C ALA A 17 18.63 12.12 19.41
N GLU A 18 17.94 11.82 20.51
CA GLU A 18 16.48 11.85 20.59
C GLU A 18 15.89 13.19 20.11
N LYS A 19 16.56 14.31 20.38
CA LYS A 19 16.16 15.64 19.92
C LYS A 19 16.15 15.77 18.40
N THR A 20 17.04 15.06 17.70
CA THR A 20 17.10 15.04 16.24
C THR A 20 15.84 14.40 15.65
N ILE A 21 15.34 13.33 16.29
CA ILE A 21 14.07 12.68 15.90
C ILE A 21 12.88 13.63 16.07
N ASP A 22 12.85 14.41 17.17
CA ASP A 22 11.80 15.41 17.37
C ASP A 22 11.83 16.50 16.30
N ASN A 23 13.03 17.00 15.96
CA ASN A 23 13.21 18.01 14.91
C ASN A 23 12.75 17.51 13.54
N TRP A 24 13.06 16.26 13.18
CA TRP A 24 12.62 15.67 11.92
C TRP A 24 11.12 15.43 11.86
N ARG A 25 10.49 15.12 12.99
CA ARG A 25 9.03 15.09 13.09
C ARG A 25 8.42 16.48 12.88
N GLU A 26 8.96 17.50 13.55
CA GLU A 26 8.50 18.89 13.40
C GLU A 26 8.70 19.44 11.99
N SER A 27 9.77 19.00 11.32
CA SER A 27 10.07 19.34 9.92
C SER A 27 9.25 18.52 8.91
N GLY A 28 8.41 17.57 9.37
CA GLY A 28 7.59 16.72 8.52
C GLY A 28 8.33 15.60 7.78
N ILE A 29 9.60 15.36 8.12
CA ILE A 29 10.44 14.29 7.52
C ILE A 29 10.04 12.93 8.09
N LEU A 30 9.70 12.87 9.39
CA LEU A 30 9.23 11.66 10.07
C LEU A 30 7.75 11.76 10.39
N THR A 31 6.98 10.77 9.94
CA THR A 31 5.54 10.71 10.22
C THR A 31 5.26 9.67 11.32
N PRO A 32 4.71 10.07 12.49
CA PRO A 32 4.29 9.13 13.51
C PRO A 32 2.98 8.42 13.10
N CYS A 33 2.75 7.23 13.64
CA CYS A 33 1.51 6.49 13.43
C CYS A 33 0.32 7.24 14.04
N THR A 34 -0.74 7.42 13.24
CA THR A 34 -1.99 8.04 13.66
C THR A 34 -2.86 7.09 14.49
N GLY A 35 -3.54 7.59 15.52
CA GLY A 35 -4.46 6.80 16.35
C GLY A 35 -3.87 6.21 17.62
N ILE A 36 -2.60 6.50 17.94
CA ILE A 36 -1.96 6.11 19.20
C ILE A 36 -1.59 7.38 19.97
N PRO A 37 -1.93 7.48 21.27
CA PRO A 37 -1.61 8.66 22.09
C PRO A 37 -0.09 8.85 22.33
N ALA A 38 0.71 7.84 22.04
CA ALA A 38 2.16 7.86 22.15
C ALA A 38 2.82 7.94 20.76
N ILE A 39 3.93 8.68 20.67
CA ILE A 39 4.73 8.79 19.45
C ILE A 39 5.33 7.42 19.13
N ARG A 40 4.90 6.84 18.02
CA ARG A 40 5.32 5.54 17.52
C ARG A 40 5.55 5.63 16.02
N PHE A 41 6.56 4.91 15.54
CA PHE A 41 6.92 4.86 14.13
C PHE A 41 6.75 3.44 13.62
N SER A 42 6.17 3.28 12.43
CA SER A 42 6.07 1.96 11.80
C SER A 42 7.44 1.56 11.24
N LEU A 43 7.81 0.28 11.42
CA LEU A 43 9.05 -0.26 10.83
C LEU A 43 9.08 -0.07 9.31
N GLN A 44 7.91 -0.17 8.66
CA GLN A 44 7.76 0.05 7.23
C GLN A 44 8.17 1.47 6.80
N HIS A 45 7.67 2.50 7.50
CA HIS A 45 7.99 3.89 7.18
C HIS A 45 9.48 4.21 7.39
N ILE A 46 10.07 3.66 8.46
CA ILE A 46 11.49 3.83 8.75
C ILE A 46 12.35 3.15 7.68
N ALA A 47 11.99 1.93 7.26
CA ALA A 47 12.74 1.22 6.25
C ALA A 47 12.63 1.84 4.84
N GLU A 48 11.52 2.50 4.52
CA GLU A 48 11.39 3.35 3.32
C GLU A 48 12.35 4.56 3.37
N LEU A 49 12.48 5.21 4.54
CA LEU A 49 13.40 6.35 4.75
C LEU A 49 14.88 5.96 4.73
N GLU A 50 15.21 4.74 5.17
CA GLU A 50 16.58 4.19 5.13
C GLU A 50 17.06 3.86 3.72
N GLY A 51 16.23 4.03 2.68
CA GLY A 51 16.59 3.76 1.28
C GLY A 51 16.68 2.27 0.96
N THR A 52 16.40 1.38 1.91
CA THR A 52 16.04 -0.01 1.63
C THR A 52 14.72 0.00 0.88
N LYS A 53 14.76 -0.24 -0.43
CA LYS A 53 13.56 -0.52 -1.22
C LYS A 53 12.83 -1.71 -0.60
N LEU A 54 11.89 -1.44 0.28
CA LEU A 54 10.78 -2.34 0.54
C LEU A 54 9.97 -2.35 -0.75
N GLU A 55 10.39 -3.17 -1.71
CA GLU A 55 9.41 -3.65 -2.68
C GLU A 55 8.30 -4.27 -1.83
N ARG A 56 7.13 -3.61 -1.80
CA ARG A 56 5.95 -4.04 -1.01
C ARG A 56 5.53 -5.49 -1.32
N PHE A 57 6.09 -6.06 -2.37
CA PHE A 57 5.94 -7.42 -2.80
C PHE A 57 7.33 -8.00 -3.06
N SER A 58 7.62 -9.20 -2.56
CA SER A 58 8.70 -10.02 -3.11
C SER A 58 8.53 -10.13 -4.64
N PRO A 59 9.60 -10.25 -5.44
CA PRO A 59 9.49 -10.41 -6.90
C PRO A 59 8.50 -11.51 -7.32
N ILE A 60 8.37 -12.55 -6.48
CA ILE A 60 7.41 -13.65 -6.66
C ILE A 60 5.97 -13.17 -6.41
N GLU A 61 5.73 -12.41 -5.35
CA GLU A 61 4.42 -11.87 -5.01
C GLU A 61 3.96 -10.84 -6.04
N LYS A 62 4.88 -10.00 -6.54
CA LYS A 62 4.60 -9.06 -7.63
C LYS A 62 4.15 -9.81 -8.89
N LYS A 63 4.89 -10.85 -9.28
CA LYS A 63 4.53 -11.69 -10.42
C LYS A 63 3.19 -12.40 -10.22
N ARG A 64 2.90 -12.86 -9.00
CA ARG A 64 1.60 -13.48 -8.66
C ARG A 64 0.45 -12.48 -8.81
N LEU A 65 0.64 -11.26 -8.31
CA LEU A 65 -0.36 -10.19 -8.39
C LEU A 65 -0.57 -9.69 -9.82
N GLU A 66 0.49 -9.62 -10.64
CA GLU A 66 0.38 -9.31 -12.06
C GLU A 66 -0.45 -10.37 -12.81
N ILE A 67 -0.21 -11.66 -12.54
CA ILE A 67 -1.01 -12.76 -13.12
C ILE A 67 -2.48 -12.68 -12.67
N GLU A 68 -2.73 -12.42 -11.39
CA GLU A 68 -4.07 -12.29 -10.85
C GLU A 68 -4.81 -11.08 -11.44
N ASN A 69 -4.12 -9.95 -11.61
CA ASN A 69 -4.68 -8.76 -12.23
C ASN A 69 -5.05 -9.00 -13.70
N GLU A 70 -4.17 -9.68 -14.44
CA GLU A 70 -4.41 -10.02 -15.85
C GLU A 70 -5.62 -10.96 -15.99
N LYS A 71 -5.73 -11.97 -15.12
CA LYS A 71 -6.88 -12.87 -15.10
C LYS A 71 -8.18 -12.13 -14.79
N LEU A 72 -8.17 -11.24 -13.79
CA LEU A 72 -9.32 -10.44 -13.43
C LEU A 72 -9.74 -9.49 -14.56
N LYS A 73 -8.79 -8.92 -15.32
CA LYS A 73 -9.10 -8.09 -16.50
C LYS A 73 -9.77 -8.91 -17.59
N GLN A 74 -9.26 -10.10 -17.90
CA GLN A 74 -9.86 -10.99 -18.89
C GLN A 74 -11.29 -11.40 -18.51
N GLU A 75 -11.51 -11.78 -17.25
CA GLU A 75 -12.86 -12.11 -16.76
C GLU A 75 -13.80 -10.89 -16.84
N ASN A 76 -13.32 -9.69 -16.51
CA ASN A 76 -14.11 -8.47 -16.58
C ASN A 76 -14.52 -8.13 -18.03
N GLU A 77 -13.59 -8.31 -18.98
CA GLU A 77 -13.84 -8.08 -20.40
C GLU A 77 -14.84 -9.08 -20.97
N GLN A 78 -14.70 -10.37 -20.65
CA GLN A 78 -15.68 -11.40 -21.04
C GLN A 78 -17.08 -11.12 -20.47
N LEU A 79 -17.17 -10.75 -19.19
CA LEU A 79 -18.44 -10.40 -18.56
C LEU A 79 -19.09 -9.19 -19.24
N LYS A 80 -18.31 -8.17 -19.58
CA LYS A 80 -18.80 -7.00 -20.31
C LYS A 80 -19.32 -7.36 -21.70
N GLU A 81 -18.61 -8.25 -22.42
CA GLU A 81 -19.04 -8.73 -23.73
C GLU A 81 -20.37 -9.49 -23.64
N ILE A 82 -20.50 -10.39 -22.66
CA ILE A 82 -21.75 -11.12 -22.41
C ILE A 82 -22.89 -10.15 -22.11
N ILE A 83 -22.65 -9.15 -21.25
CA ILE A 83 -23.66 -8.12 -20.92
C ILE A 83 -24.05 -7.33 -22.18
N ALA A 84 -23.09 -6.94 -23.01
CA ALA A 84 -23.35 -6.22 -24.25
C ALA A 84 -24.20 -7.05 -25.22
N ASN A 85 -23.91 -8.34 -25.36
CA ASN A 85 -24.67 -9.27 -26.17
C ASN A 85 -26.11 -9.43 -25.64
N VAL A 86 -26.28 -9.66 -24.35
CA VAL A 86 -27.62 -9.77 -23.72
C VAL A 86 -28.41 -8.47 -23.90
N LEU A 87 -27.78 -7.31 -23.70
CA LEU A 87 -28.42 -6.02 -23.89
C LEU A 87 -28.87 -5.85 -25.35
N SER A 88 -28.00 -6.15 -26.32
CA SER A 88 -28.31 -6.11 -27.75
C SER A 88 -29.52 -7.00 -28.09
N GLU A 89 -29.53 -8.26 -27.64
CA GLU A 89 -30.65 -9.17 -27.88
C GLU A 89 -31.94 -8.68 -27.21
N THR A 90 -31.84 -8.15 -25.99
CA THR A 90 -33.01 -7.60 -25.28
C THR A 90 -33.55 -6.35 -25.96
N SER A 91 -32.68 -5.46 -26.47
CA SER A 91 -33.09 -4.27 -27.23
C SER A 91 -33.84 -4.63 -28.52
N LYS A 92 -33.50 -5.74 -29.18
CA LYS A 92 -34.28 -6.23 -30.35
C LYS A 92 -35.71 -6.64 -29.98
N ILE A 93 -35.91 -7.12 -28.75
CA ILE A 93 -37.21 -7.58 -28.24
C ILE A 93 -38.02 -6.40 -27.66
N VAL A 94 -37.35 -5.42 -27.04
CA VAL A 94 -37.97 -4.27 -26.36
C VAL A 94 -38.29 -3.11 -27.30
N ASN A 95 -37.73 -3.09 -28.52
CA ASN A 95 -38.22 -2.20 -29.59
C ASN A 95 -39.60 -2.68 -30.11
N LEU A 96 -40.65 -2.33 -29.34
CA LEU A 96 -42.03 -2.14 -29.77
C LEU A 96 -42.22 -0.69 -30.22
#